data_AF-A0A538ADY3-F1
#
_entry.id   AF-A0A538ADY3-F1
#
_cell.length_a   1.000
_cell.length_b   1.000
_cell.length_c   1.000
_cell.angle_alpha   90.00
_cell.angle_beta   90.00
_cell.angle_gamma   90.00
#
_symmetry.space_group_name_H-M   'P 1'
#
loop_
_entity.id
_entity.type
_entity.pdbx_description
1 polymer ?
#
loop_
_entity_poly.entity_id
_entity_poly.type
_entity_poly.pdbx_seq_one_letter_code
_entity_poly.pdbx_strand_id
1 'polypeptide(L)'
;MSSRTCPDWPELTELAPDLQFKHYTVAEARLPAEALMTLPDVPLEAVAICADLDHNVYYAQHTEPKVAEALRETHWYELREWMASGQGTARPS
;
A
#
# COMPACT_ATOMS: atom_id res chain seq x y z
N MET A 1 -19.09 -4.11 0.00
CA MET A 1 -18.15 -3.11 -0.56
C MET A 1 -17.06 -3.89 -1.25
N SER A 2 -16.95 -3.75 -2.57
CA SER A 2 -15.98 -4.52 -3.36
C SER A 2 -14.59 -3.95 -3.09
N SER A 3 -13.70 -4.74 -2.49
CA SER A 3 -12.28 -4.55 -2.73
C SER A 3 -12.10 -4.68 -4.24
N ARG A 4 -11.74 -3.57 -4.89
CA ARG A 4 -11.57 -3.54 -6.33
C ARG A 4 -10.12 -3.88 -6.59
N THR A 5 -9.88 -4.93 -7.37
CA THR A 5 -8.54 -5.22 -7.88
C THR A 5 -7.99 -3.96 -8.56
N CYS A 6 -6.73 -3.63 -8.32
CA CYS A 6 -6.07 -2.48 -8.94
C CYS A 6 -6.18 -2.56 -10.48
N PRO A 7 -6.46 -1.46 -11.21
CA PRO A 7 -6.52 -1.51 -12.68
C PRO A 7 -5.15 -1.84 -13.30
N ASP A 8 -4.05 -1.45 -12.64
CA ASP A 8 -2.68 -1.75 -13.07
C ASP A 8 -2.23 -3.15 -12.62
N TRP A 9 -3.15 -3.97 -12.09
CA TRP A 9 -2.86 -5.31 -11.59
C TRP A 9 -2.04 -6.20 -12.55
N PRO A 10 -2.29 -6.22 -13.87
CA PRO A 10 -1.47 -7.00 -14.78
C PRO A 10 0.02 -6.63 -14.72
N GLU A 11 0.34 -5.33 -14.78
CA GLU A 11 1.73 -4.85 -14.70
C GLU A 11 2.31 -5.06 -13.30
N LEU A 12 1.52 -4.83 -12.25
CA LEU A 12 1.96 -5.05 -10.87
C LEU A 12 2.28 -6.53 -10.60
N THR A 13 1.54 -7.46 -11.20
CA THR A 13 1.80 -8.91 -11.10
C THR A 13 3.08 -9.31 -11.83
N GLU A 14 3.41 -8.65 -12.95
CA GLU A 14 4.68 -8.88 -13.65
C GLU A 14 5.88 -8.35 -12.84
N LEU A 15 5.70 -7.21 -12.17
CA LEU A 15 6.73 -6.57 -11.34
C LEU A 15 6.97 -7.29 -10.01
N ALA A 16 5.90 -7.67 -9.32
CA ALA A 16 5.91 -8.26 -7.99
C ALA A 16 4.82 -9.34 -7.88
N PRO A 17 5.06 -10.55 -8.42
CA PRO A 17 4.04 -11.60 -8.52
C PRO A 17 3.54 -12.13 -7.16
N ASP A 18 4.32 -11.90 -6.10
CA ASP A 18 3.98 -12.33 -4.73
C ASP A 18 3.05 -11.34 -4.00
N LEU A 19 2.81 -10.16 -4.57
CA LEU A 19 1.96 -9.13 -3.97
C LEU A 19 0.57 -9.13 -4.61
N GLN A 20 -0.48 -8.92 -3.81
CA GLN A 20 -1.88 -8.81 -4.24
C GLN A 20 -2.46 -7.42 -3.99
N PHE A 21 -2.15 -6.49 -4.90
CA PHE A 21 -2.64 -5.11 -4.81
C PHE A 21 -4.16 -4.99 -5.00
N LYS A 22 -4.80 -4.37 -4.00
CA LYS A 22 -6.22 -4.03 -4.01
C LYS A 22 -6.42 -2.59 -3.56
N HIS A 23 -7.50 -1.97 -4.03
CA HIS A 23 -7.92 -0.65 -3.56
C HIS A 23 -8.80 -0.77 -2.32
N TYR A 24 -8.41 -0.04 -1.29
CA TYR A 24 -9.13 0.12 -0.03
C TYR A 24 -9.31 1.61 0.25
N THR A 25 -10.27 1.93 1.10
CA THR A 25 -10.23 3.18 1.85
C THR A 25 -9.18 3.09 2.96
N VAL A 26 -8.66 4.22 3.43
CA VAL A 26 -7.74 4.23 4.59
C VAL A 26 -8.38 3.61 5.83
N ALA A 27 -9.68 3.83 6.03
CA ALA A 27 -10.45 3.22 7.11
C ALA A 27 -10.49 1.68 7.03
N GLU A 28 -10.59 1.13 5.82
CA GLU A 28 -10.58 -0.33 5.59
C GLU A 28 -9.18 -0.93 5.76
N ALA A 29 -8.15 -0.22 5.32
CA ALA A 29 -6.76 -0.69 5.35
C ALA A 29 -6.17 -0.79 6.77
N ARG A 30 -6.80 -0.13 7.76
CA ARG A 30 -6.37 -0.14 9.18
C ARG A 30 -4.87 0.15 9.32
N LEU A 31 -4.45 1.27 8.73
CA LEU A 31 -3.06 1.70 8.73
C LEU A 31 -2.50 1.89 10.16
N PRO A 32 -1.17 1.88 10.32
CA PRO A 32 -0.53 2.07 11.62
C PRO A 32 -0.97 3.38 12.29
N ALA A 33 -1.12 3.36 13.61
CA ALA A 33 -1.64 4.51 14.36
C ALA A 33 -0.75 5.75 14.18
N GLU A 34 0.56 5.57 14.11
CA GLU A 34 1.56 6.60 13.85
C GLU A 34 1.37 7.29 12.49
N ALA A 35 0.97 6.56 11.44
CA ALA A 35 0.63 7.16 10.14
C ALA A 35 -0.70 7.90 10.20
N LEU A 36 -1.69 7.40 10.95
CA LEU A 36 -2.97 8.10 11.09
C LEU A 36 -2.85 9.41 11.87
N MET A 37 -1.91 9.50 12.82
CA MET A 37 -1.64 10.72 13.58
C MET A 37 -1.12 11.87 12.71
N THR A 38 -0.50 11.58 11.55
CA THR A 38 -0.02 12.60 10.61
C THR A 38 -1.09 13.03 9.59
N LEU A 39 -2.29 12.44 9.65
CA LEU A 39 -3.40 12.65 8.71
C LEU A 39 -4.68 13.21 9.39
N PRO A 40 -4.61 14.24 10.27
CA PRO A 40 -5.77 14.68 11.07
C PRO A 40 -6.93 15.23 10.23
N ASP A 41 -6.65 15.77 9.03
CA ASP A 41 -7.65 16.39 8.16
C ASP A 41 -8.07 15.49 6.97
N VAL A 42 -7.63 14.23 6.96
CA VAL A 42 -7.91 13.32 5.84
C VAL A 42 -9.18 12.53 6.14
N PRO A 43 -10.22 12.59 5.29
CA PRO A 43 -11.42 11.80 5.49
C PRO A 43 -11.13 10.32 5.17
N LEU A 44 -10.80 9.53 6.20
CA LEU A 44 -10.28 8.17 6.06
C LEU A 44 -11.21 7.21 5.29
N GLU A 45 -12.51 7.45 5.33
CA GLU A 45 -13.53 6.67 4.58
C GLU A 45 -13.63 7.05 3.10
N ALA A 46 -13.12 8.23 2.71
CA ALA A 46 -13.20 8.74 1.35
C ALA A 46 -11.86 8.67 0.59
N VAL A 47 -10.76 8.49 1.31
CA VAL A 47 -9.41 8.44 0.72
C VAL A 47 -8.99 7.02 0.41
N ALA A 48 -8.53 6.80 -0.82
CA ALA A 48 -8.11 5.51 -1.32
C ALA A 48 -6.61 5.25 -1.10
N ILE A 49 -6.30 3.98 -0.85
CA ILE A 49 -4.96 3.40 -0.85
C ILE A 49 -4.96 2.15 -1.73
N CYS A 50 -3.90 1.99 -2.52
CA CYS A 50 -3.61 0.77 -3.25
C CYS A 50 -2.54 -0.01 -2.51
N ALA A 51 -2.89 -1.16 -1.96
CA ALA A 51 -1.95 -1.90 -1.13
C ALA A 51 -2.14 -3.41 -1.19
N ASP A 52 -1.04 -4.10 -0.92
CA ASP A 52 -1.04 -5.43 -0.34
C ASP A 52 -0.90 -5.27 1.19
N LEU A 53 -1.97 -5.60 1.91
CA LEU A 53 -2.03 -5.43 3.37
C LEU A 53 -1.24 -6.53 4.11
N ASP A 54 -1.01 -7.68 3.48
CA ASP A 54 -0.32 -8.81 4.12
C ASP A 54 1.19 -8.55 4.21
N HIS A 55 1.75 -7.85 3.23
CA HIS A 55 3.16 -7.49 3.14
C HIS A 55 3.44 -6.04 3.55
N ASN A 56 2.42 -5.25 3.89
CA ASN A 56 2.53 -3.82 4.16
C ASN A 56 3.20 -3.05 3.01
N VAL A 57 2.81 -3.36 1.77
CA VAL A 57 3.35 -2.70 0.57
C VAL A 57 2.25 -1.90 -0.09
N TYR A 58 2.53 -0.62 -0.37
CA TYR A 58 1.59 0.24 -1.08
C TYR A 58 2.15 0.69 -2.44
N TYR A 59 1.25 1.00 -3.36
CA TYR A 59 1.60 1.55 -4.67
C TYR A 59 1.28 3.04 -4.71
N ALA A 60 2.33 3.88 -4.71
CA ALA A 60 2.19 5.32 -4.56
C ALA A 60 1.38 5.98 -5.68
N GLN A 61 1.45 5.45 -6.92
CA GLN A 61 0.72 6.00 -8.07
C GLN A 61 -0.80 5.94 -7.89
N HIS A 62 -1.29 4.97 -7.10
CA HIS A 62 -2.72 4.78 -6.81
C HIS A 62 -3.08 4.99 -5.34
N THR A 63 -2.23 5.69 -4.60
CA THR A 63 -2.44 6.03 -3.20
C THR A 63 -2.45 7.55 -3.07
N GLU A 64 -3.36 8.08 -2.26
CA GLU A 64 -3.40 9.52 -2.00
C GLU A 64 -2.04 10.03 -1.49
N PRO A 65 -1.47 11.11 -2.06
CA PRO A 65 -0.11 11.53 -1.75
C PRO A 65 0.18 11.76 -0.26
N LYS A 66 -0.77 12.33 0.49
CA LYS A 66 -0.62 12.52 1.95
C LYS A 66 -0.52 11.19 2.69
N VAL A 67 -1.30 10.19 2.27
CA VAL A 67 -1.26 8.84 2.86
C VAL A 67 0.07 8.16 2.53
N ALA A 68 0.54 8.27 1.29
CA ALA A 68 1.84 7.75 0.88
C ALA A 68 2.98 8.38 1.69
N GLU A 69 2.95 9.70 1.90
CA GLU A 69 3.94 10.41 2.72
C GLU A 69 3.91 9.94 4.18
N ALA A 70 2.72 9.81 4.77
CA ALA A 70 2.57 9.30 6.13
C ALA A 70 3.12 7.88 6.32
N LEU A 71 2.97 7.01 5.31
CA LEU A 71 3.44 5.63 5.37
C LEU A 71 4.96 5.49 5.31
N ARG A 72 5.68 6.44 4.70
CA ARG A 72 7.15 6.41 4.60
C ARG A 72 7.86 6.48 5.94
N GLU A 73 7.20 7.04 6.95
CA GLU A 73 7.73 7.13 8.32
C GLU A 73 7.38 5.88 9.16
N THR A 74 6.89 4.81 8.53
CA THR A 74 6.45 3.57 9.20
C THR A 74 7.19 2.36 8.66
N HIS A 75 6.73 1.16 9.04
CA HIS A 75 7.23 -0.12 8.52
C HIS A 75 6.68 -0.48 7.13
N TRP A 76 5.86 0.38 6.54
CA TRP A 76 5.31 0.16 5.21
C TRP A 76 6.32 0.51 4.12
N TYR A 77 6.28 -0.23 3.02
CA TYR A 77 7.15 0.00 1.87
C TYR A 77 6.37 0.50 0.68
N GLU A 78 6.95 1.46 -0.04
CA GLU A 78 6.50 1.72 -1.41
C GLU A 78 6.95 0.56 -2.31
N LEU A 79 6.15 0.18 -3.29
CA LEU A 79 6.42 -0.95 -4.19
C LEU A 79 7.84 -0.94 -4.78
N ARG A 80 8.32 0.21 -5.28
CA ARG A 80 9.67 0.31 -5.87
C ARG A 80 10.76 0.13 -4.83
N GLU A 81 10.55 0.63 -3.62
CA GLU A 81 11.48 0.43 -2.50
C GLU A 81 11.51 -1.04 -2.07
N TRP A 82 10.34 -1.69 -1.98
CA TRP A 82 10.23 -3.10 -1.66
C TRP A 82 10.97 -3.97 -2.68
N MET A 83 10.78 -3.70 -3.98
CA MET A 83 11.51 -4.39 -5.07
C MET A 83 13.02 -4.16 -4.98
N ALA A 84 13.46 -2.93 -4.70
CA ALA A 84 14.87 -2.59 -4.59
C ALA A 84 15.55 -3.21 -3.35
N SER A 85 14.80 -3.43 -2.27
CA SER A 85 15.32 -3.99 -1.01
C SER A 85 15.66 -5.49 -1.08
N GLY A 86 15.31 -6.18 -2.18
CA GLY A 86 15.49 -7.63 -2.33
C GLY A 86 14.55 -8.48 -1.46
N GLN A 87 13.65 -7.85 -0.69
CA GLN A 87 12.60 -8.56 0.05
C GLN A 87 11.59 -9.24 -0.90
N GLY A 88 11.48 -8.74 -2.12
CA GLY A 88 10.69 -9.38 -3.18
C GLY A 88 11.31 -10.61 -3.84
N THR A 89 12.51 -11.02 -3.42
CA THR A 89 13.13 -12.27 -3.86
C THR A 89 13.46 -13.21 -2.69
N ALA A 90 13.12 -12.81 -1.46
CA ALA A 90 13.49 -13.53 -0.25
C ALA A 90 12.27 -14.20 0.40
N ARG A 91 11.97 -15.42 -0.05
CA ARG A 91 11.70 -16.48 0.92
C ARG A 91 12.29 -17.81 0.44
N PRO A 92 13.20 -18.38 1.23
CA PRO A 92 12.88 -19.71 1.71
C PRO A 92 13.14 -19.89 3.22
N SER A 93 12.13 -20.51 3.84
CA SER A 93 12.10 -21.31 5.08
C SER A 93 12.32 -20.62 6.41
#